data_AF-A0A0P1G0Z2-F1
#
_entry.id   AF-A0A0P1G0Z2-F1
#
_cell.length_a   1.000
_cell.length_b   1.000
_cell.length_c   1.000
_cell.angle_alpha   90.00
_cell.angle_beta   90.00
_cell.angle_gamma   90.00
#
_symmetry.space_group_name_H-M   'P 1'
#
loop_
_entity.id
_entity.type
_entity.pdbx_description
1 polymer ?
#
loop_
_entity_poly.entity_id
_entity_poly.type
_entity_poly.pdbx_seq_one_letter_code
_entity_poly.pdbx_strand_id
1 'polypeptide(L)'
;MQDTAHPLSPQDCLVALMIAVSASDENVRTAELVKIDSAVNMLPIFASYDADRVRTVSALVMDLFEQEDGLDALFGLLRENLPERLFETAYALACDVAAADGTLQETELRLLEEIRYELNIDRLHAAAIERGARARHLSL
;
A
#
# COMPACT_ATOMS: atom_id res chain seq x y z
N MET A 1 -2.43 12.14 -28.64
CA MET A 1 -3.57 11.24 -28.39
C MET A 1 -3.26 10.52 -27.10
N GLN A 2 -4.08 10.76 -26.08
CA GLN A 2 -3.98 10.19 -24.74
C GLN A 2 -4.17 8.68 -24.84
N ASP A 3 -3.20 7.90 -24.37
CA ASP A 3 -3.38 6.47 -24.18
C ASP A 3 -4.17 6.29 -22.89
N THR A 4 -5.40 5.88 -23.06
CA THR A 4 -6.41 5.69 -22.01
C THR A 4 -5.92 4.73 -20.95
N ALA A 5 -6.11 5.12 -19.68
CA ALA A 5 -5.93 4.35 -18.46
C ALA A 5 -5.82 2.84 -18.70
N HIS A 6 -4.63 2.26 -18.49
CA HIS A 6 -4.58 0.84 -18.21
C HIS A 6 -5.25 0.63 -16.85
N PRO A 7 -6.37 -0.12 -16.77
CA PRO A 7 -6.98 -0.42 -15.50
C PRO A 7 -5.93 -1.09 -14.61
N LEU A 8 -5.83 -0.64 -13.36
CA LEU A 8 -4.92 -1.26 -12.40
C LEU A 8 -5.35 -2.72 -12.23
N SER A 9 -4.40 -3.64 -12.29
CA SER A 9 -4.66 -5.01 -11.83
C SER A 9 -4.86 -5.00 -10.31
N PRO A 10 -5.51 -6.02 -9.73
CA PRO A 10 -5.60 -6.16 -8.28
C PRO A 10 -4.22 -6.12 -7.61
N GLN A 11 -3.19 -6.70 -8.24
CA GLN A 11 -1.82 -6.63 -7.73
C GLN A 11 -1.23 -5.21 -7.81
N ASP A 12 -1.50 -4.45 -8.87
CA ASP A 12 -1.07 -3.04 -8.94
C ASP A 12 -1.69 -2.23 -7.80
N CYS A 13 -2.96 -2.48 -7.44
CA CYS A 13 -3.61 -1.83 -6.30
C CYS A 13 -2.89 -2.13 -4.96
N LEU A 14 -2.46 -3.38 -4.74
CA LEU A 14 -1.70 -3.75 -3.55
C LEU A 14 -0.34 -3.01 -3.50
N VAL A 15 0.34 -2.95 -4.65
CA VAL A 15 1.62 -2.24 -4.80
C VAL A 15 1.44 -0.73 -4.61
N ALA A 16 0.37 -0.16 -5.17
CA ALA A 16 0.06 1.26 -5.03
C ALA A 16 -0.13 1.66 -3.57
N LEU A 17 -0.85 0.86 -2.78
CA LEU A 17 -1.03 1.11 -1.35
C LEU A 17 0.27 1.02 -0.55
N MET A 18 1.09 0.00 -0.85
CA MET A 18 2.42 -0.12 -0.24
C MET A 18 3.31 1.10 -0.52
N ILE A 19 3.31 1.60 -1.76
CA ILE A 19 4.08 2.78 -2.14
C ILE A 19 3.49 4.05 -1.52
N ALA A 20 2.17 4.19 -1.50
CA ALA A 20 1.49 5.35 -0.92
C ALA A 20 1.85 5.51 0.56
N VAL A 21 1.90 4.41 1.30
CA VAL A 21 2.37 4.40 2.70
C VAL A 21 3.82 4.86 2.80
N SER A 22 4.72 4.24 2.03
CA SER A 22 6.15 4.55 2.08
C SER A 22 6.48 5.99 1.64
N ALA A 23 5.65 6.61 0.81
CA ALA A 23 5.85 7.98 0.33
C ALA A 23 5.07 9.04 1.12
N SER A 24 4.29 8.64 2.13
CA SER A 24 3.33 9.53 2.80
C SER A 24 3.96 10.68 3.58
N ASP A 25 5.20 10.52 4.06
CA ASP A 25 5.94 11.52 4.83
C ASP A 25 7.00 12.28 4.01
N GLU A 26 6.93 12.18 2.67
CA GLU A 26 7.91 12.71 1.70
C GLU A 26 9.34 12.14 1.84
N ASN A 27 9.57 11.16 2.72
CA ASN A 27 10.89 10.60 3.00
C ASN A 27 10.88 9.07 3.00
N VAL A 28 10.81 8.52 1.79
CA VAL A 28 10.85 7.06 1.53
C VAL A 28 12.10 6.42 2.11
N ARG A 29 11.92 5.50 3.07
CA ARG A 29 13.05 4.82 3.74
C ARG A 29 13.44 3.56 2.99
N THR A 30 14.74 3.23 3.00
CA THR A 30 15.24 2.00 2.36
C THR A 30 14.62 0.73 2.93
N ALA A 31 14.32 0.70 4.24
CA ALA A 31 13.68 -0.45 4.88
C ALA A 31 12.27 -0.72 4.31
N GLU A 32 11.49 0.33 4.08
CA GLU A 32 10.17 0.23 3.45
C GLU A 32 10.29 -0.28 2.01
N LEU A 33 11.20 0.28 1.21
CA LEU A 33 11.43 -0.18 -0.17
C LEU A 33 11.82 -1.66 -0.25
N VAL A 34 12.71 -2.10 0.64
CA VAL A 34 13.09 -3.52 0.75
C VAL A 34 11.89 -4.38 1.14
N LYS A 35 10.99 -3.86 1.98
CA LYS A 35 9.78 -4.57 2.38
C LYS A 35 8.78 -4.72 1.22
N ILE A 36 8.63 -3.68 0.40
CA ILE A 36 7.81 -3.71 -0.83
C ILE A 36 8.38 -4.76 -1.80
N ASP A 37 9.67 -4.70 -2.08
CA ASP A 37 10.34 -5.64 -2.98
C ASP A 37 10.23 -7.09 -2.48
N SER A 38 10.46 -7.32 -1.19
CA SER A 38 10.30 -8.64 -0.58
C SER A 38 8.85 -9.16 -0.69
N ALA A 39 7.85 -8.30 -0.48
CA ALA A 39 6.44 -8.69 -0.60
C ALA A 39 6.11 -9.12 -2.03
N VAL A 40 6.50 -8.32 -3.02
CA VAL A 40 6.28 -8.60 -4.45
C VAL A 40 6.98 -9.89 -4.88
N ASN A 41 8.21 -10.12 -4.42
CA ASN A 41 8.99 -11.28 -4.83
C ASN A 41 8.62 -12.59 -4.12
N MET A 42 8.03 -12.53 -2.91
CA MET A 42 7.84 -13.73 -2.07
C MET A 42 6.39 -14.12 -1.84
N LEU A 43 5.43 -13.20 -1.93
CA LEU A 43 4.05 -13.51 -1.57
C LEU A 43 3.28 -14.16 -2.72
N PRO A 44 2.48 -15.21 -2.46
CA PRO A 44 1.75 -15.94 -3.52
C PRO A 44 0.82 -15.07 -4.37
N ILE A 45 0.28 -13.98 -3.82
CA ILE A 45 -0.61 -13.05 -4.55
C ILE A 45 0.09 -12.38 -5.75
N PHE A 46 1.42 -12.27 -5.69
CA PHE A 46 2.26 -11.69 -6.75
C PHE A 46 2.94 -12.75 -7.63
N ALA A 47 2.62 -14.05 -7.50
CA ALA A 47 3.32 -15.11 -8.23
C ALA A 47 3.29 -14.97 -9.76
N SER A 48 2.28 -14.29 -10.32
CA SER A 48 2.16 -14.00 -11.75
C SER A 48 2.28 -12.50 -12.07
N TYR A 49 2.77 -11.71 -11.12
CA TYR A 49 2.91 -10.27 -11.27
C TYR A 49 4.22 -9.94 -11.98
N ASP A 50 4.18 -8.97 -12.90
CA ASP A 50 5.38 -8.42 -13.52
C ASP A 50 6.00 -7.38 -12.59
N ALA A 51 7.12 -7.72 -11.97
CA ALA A 51 7.80 -6.86 -10.99
C ALA A 51 8.26 -5.52 -11.59
N ASP A 52 8.49 -5.43 -12.91
CA ASP A 52 8.84 -4.16 -13.55
C ASP A 52 7.70 -3.12 -13.46
N ARG A 53 6.45 -3.58 -13.29
CA ARG A 53 5.29 -2.70 -13.08
C ARG A 53 5.36 -1.91 -11.79
N VAL A 54 6.15 -2.34 -10.79
CA VAL A 54 6.33 -1.57 -9.55
C VAL A 54 6.77 -0.15 -9.87
N ARG A 55 7.69 0.05 -10.84
CA ARG A 55 8.14 1.39 -11.25
C ARG A 55 7.01 2.24 -11.84
N THR A 56 6.16 1.64 -12.67
CA THR A 56 5.02 2.32 -13.28
C THR A 56 4.00 2.73 -12.20
N VAL A 57 3.71 1.82 -11.26
CA VAL A 57 2.79 2.10 -10.15
C VAL A 57 3.38 3.15 -9.21
N SER A 58 4.70 3.14 -8.96
CA SER A 58 5.35 4.19 -8.17
C SER A 58 5.21 5.56 -8.80
N ALA A 59 5.47 5.68 -10.10
CA ALA A 59 5.31 6.95 -10.81
C ALA A 59 3.87 7.44 -10.73
N LEU A 60 2.89 6.56 -10.94
CA LEU A 60 1.47 6.90 -10.80
C LEU A 60 1.14 7.43 -9.40
N VAL A 61 1.60 6.77 -8.34
CA VAL A 61 1.32 7.21 -6.96
C VAL A 61 1.97 8.56 -6.67
N MET A 62 3.21 8.79 -7.12
CA MET A 62 3.87 10.09 -6.98
C MET A 62 3.08 11.19 -7.71
N ASP A 63 2.70 10.94 -8.98
CA ASP A 63 1.92 11.88 -9.78
C ASP A 63 0.57 12.22 -9.13
N LEU A 64 -0.06 11.26 -8.46
CA LEU A 64 -1.28 11.48 -7.68
C LEU A 64 -1.00 12.35 -6.45
N PHE A 65 0.05 12.09 -5.68
CA PHE A 65 0.38 12.87 -4.48
C PHE A 65 0.74 14.34 -4.78
N GLU A 66 1.14 14.66 -6.01
CA GLU A 66 1.32 16.05 -6.46
C GLU A 66 -0.02 16.80 -6.67
N GLN A 67 -1.15 16.10 -6.73
CA GLN A 67 -2.48 16.70 -6.93
C GLN A 67 -3.16 17.03 -5.59
N GLU A 68 -3.95 18.11 -5.57
CA GLU A 68 -4.71 18.56 -4.39
C GLU A 68 -5.64 17.46 -3.82
N ASP A 69 -6.34 16.72 -4.70
CA ASP A 69 -7.25 15.62 -4.36
C ASP A 69 -6.64 14.23 -4.68
N GLY A 70 -5.31 14.13 -4.66
CA GLY A 70 -4.57 12.94 -5.09
C GLY A 70 -4.92 11.64 -4.37
N LEU A 71 -5.12 11.73 -3.05
CA LEU A 71 -5.51 10.59 -2.22
C LEU A 71 -6.92 10.09 -2.56
N ASP A 72 -7.87 10.99 -2.78
CA ASP A 72 -9.24 10.63 -3.17
C ASP A 72 -9.26 9.94 -4.53
N ALA A 73 -8.43 10.42 -5.48
CA ALA A 73 -8.24 9.78 -6.77
C ALA A 73 -7.61 8.38 -6.65
N LEU A 74 -6.59 8.22 -5.79
CA LEU A 74 -6.00 6.90 -5.49
C LEU A 74 -7.06 5.93 -4.95
N PHE A 75 -7.85 6.34 -3.95
CA PHE A 75 -8.93 5.50 -3.41
C PHE A 75 -10.03 5.22 -4.44
N GLY A 76 -10.31 6.16 -5.35
CA GLY A 76 -11.16 5.93 -6.52
C GLY A 76 -10.67 4.77 -7.38
N LEU A 77 -9.39 4.77 -7.76
CA LEU A 77 -8.77 3.69 -8.53
C LEU A 77 -8.81 2.35 -7.78
N LEU A 78 -8.56 2.37 -6.46
CA LEU A 78 -8.61 1.17 -5.63
C LEU A 78 -10.03 0.57 -5.58
N ARG A 79 -11.07 1.39 -5.35
CA ARG A 79 -12.46 0.92 -5.32
C ARG A 79 -12.90 0.28 -6.64
N GLU A 80 -12.39 0.77 -7.77
CA GLU A 80 -12.71 0.25 -9.10
C GLU A 80 -11.99 -1.06 -9.43
N ASN A 81 -10.79 -1.29 -8.87
CA ASN A 81 -9.87 -2.33 -9.35
C ASN A 81 -9.45 -3.36 -8.30
N LEU A 82 -9.67 -3.11 -7.01
CA LEU A 82 -9.33 -4.03 -5.92
C LEU A 82 -10.57 -4.84 -5.49
N PRO A 83 -10.58 -6.17 -5.65
CA PRO A 83 -11.68 -7.00 -5.17
C PRO A 83 -11.76 -6.98 -3.64
N GLU A 84 -12.98 -6.91 -3.08
CA GLU A 84 -13.22 -6.85 -1.62
C GLU A 84 -12.52 -7.95 -0.82
N ARG A 85 -12.41 -9.16 -1.38
CA ARG A 85 -11.70 -10.29 -0.74
C ARG A 85 -10.20 -10.02 -0.48
N LEU A 86 -9.63 -8.99 -1.09
CA LEU A 86 -8.24 -8.58 -0.93
C LEU A 86 -8.07 -7.34 -0.04
N PHE A 87 -9.15 -6.77 0.51
CA PHE A 87 -9.07 -5.57 1.34
C PHE A 87 -8.19 -5.77 2.59
N GLU A 88 -8.36 -6.89 3.29
CA GLU A 88 -7.50 -7.24 4.42
C GLU A 88 -6.06 -7.52 3.99
N THR A 89 -5.85 -8.03 2.77
CA THR A 89 -4.50 -8.25 2.21
C THR A 89 -3.81 -6.93 1.93
N ALA A 90 -4.51 -5.99 1.29
CA ALA A 90 -4.08 -4.62 1.05
C ALA A 90 -3.69 -3.93 2.36
N TYR A 91 -4.57 -3.99 3.36
CA TYR A 91 -4.33 -3.38 4.66
C TYR A 91 -3.13 -4.02 5.38
N ALA A 92 -3.02 -5.35 5.35
CA ALA A 92 -1.90 -6.05 5.96
C ALA A 92 -0.55 -5.69 5.33
N LEU A 93 -0.50 -5.54 4.00
CA LEU A 93 0.71 -5.09 3.29
C LEU A 93 1.07 -3.65 3.65
N ALA A 94 0.08 -2.75 3.71
CA ALA A 94 0.27 -1.37 4.13
C ALA A 94 0.85 -1.29 5.56
N CYS A 95 0.28 -2.03 6.52
CA CYS A 95 0.82 -2.10 7.89
C CYS A 95 2.24 -2.69 7.95
N ASP A 96 2.54 -3.68 7.10
CA ASP A 96 3.86 -4.31 7.06
C ASP A 96 4.94 -3.36 6.51
N VAL A 97 4.60 -2.51 5.55
CA VAL A 97 5.50 -1.46 5.02
C VAL A 97 5.71 -0.38 6.07
N ALA A 98 4.63 0.15 6.65
CA ALA A 98 4.71 1.20 7.67
C ALA A 98 5.48 0.76 8.93
N ALA A 99 5.52 -0.54 9.22
CA ALA A 99 6.26 -1.09 10.36
C ALA A 99 7.71 -1.47 10.05
N ALA A 100 8.18 -1.32 8.80
CA ALA A 100 9.41 -1.94 8.31
C ALA A 100 10.67 -1.54 9.08
N ASP A 101 10.74 -0.33 9.62
CA ASP A 101 11.87 0.17 10.39
C ASP A 101 11.60 0.30 11.91
N GLY A 102 10.44 -0.19 12.36
CA GLY A 102 10.04 -0.24 13.77
C GLY A 102 9.46 1.06 14.33
N THR A 103 9.34 2.15 13.56
CA THR A 103 8.74 3.41 14.05
C THR A 103 7.70 3.95 13.08
N LEU A 104 6.44 3.99 13.52
CA LEU A 104 5.34 4.61 12.77
C LEU A 104 5.26 6.12 13.06
N GLN A 105 5.28 6.93 12.01
CA GLN A 105 5.05 8.37 12.07
C GLN A 105 3.56 8.70 12.06
N GLU A 106 3.22 9.91 12.51
CA GLU A 106 1.83 10.38 12.55
C GLU A 106 1.18 10.40 11.17
N THR A 107 1.94 10.77 10.13
CA THR A 107 1.44 10.80 8.74
C THR A 107 1.11 9.41 8.22
N GLU A 108 1.95 8.42 8.50
CA GLU A 108 1.71 7.02 8.13
C GLU A 108 0.51 6.45 8.88
N LEU A 109 0.41 6.73 10.19
CA LEU A 109 -0.74 6.31 11.00
C LEU A 109 -2.03 6.89 10.44
N ARG A 110 -2.04 8.18 10.08
CA ARG A 110 -3.21 8.81 9.47
C ARG A 110 -3.57 8.16 8.14
N LEU A 111 -2.60 7.89 7.27
CA LEU A 111 -2.87 7.21 6.01
C LEU A 111 -3.40 5.78 6.23
N LEU A 112 -2.87 5.03 7.20
CA LEU A 112 -3.41 3.72 7.56
C LEU A 112 -4.86 3.81 8.09
N GLU A 113 -5.21 4.87 8.82
CA GLU A 113 -6.59 5.11 9.25
C GLU A 113 -7.53 5.36 8.07
N GLU A 114 -7.11 6.15 7.08
CA GLU A 114 -7.87 6.39 5.84
C GLU A 114 -8.02 5.10 5.04
N ILE A 115 -6.94 4.32 4.84
CA ILE A 115 -7.01 3.02 4.14
C ILE A 115 -7.99 2.08 4.85
N ARG A 116 -7.95 2.02 6.19
CA ARG A 116 -8.87 1.18 6.97
C ARG A 116 -10.33 1.59 6.74
N TYR A 117 -10.60 2.89 6.70
CA TYR A 117 -11.94 3.43 6.47
C TYR A 117 -12.42 3.16 5.03
N GLU A 118 -11.59 3.47 4.04
CA GLU A 118 -11.88 3.31 2.61
C GLU A 118 -12.09 1.85 2.19
N LEU A 119 -11.34 0.93 2.80
CA LEU A 119 -11.50 -0.50 2.58
C LEU A 119 -12.52 -1.14 3.54
N ASN A 120 -13.22 -0.36 4.36
CA ASN A 120 -14.24 -0.82 5.31
C ASN A 120 -13.79 -2.03 6.16
N ILE A 121 -12.55 -1.98 6.68
CA ILE A 121 -11.98 -3.08 7.47
C ILE A 121 -12.59 -3.05 8.87
N ASP A 122 -13.12 -4.20 9.32
CA ASP A 122 -13.64 -4.33 10.68
C ASP A 122 -12.56 -4.01 11.72
N ARG A 123 -12.97 -3.36 12.81
CA ARG A 123 -12.04 -2.91 13.87
C ARG A 123 -11.25 -4.04 14.50
N LEU A 124 -11.85 -5.23 14.68
CA LEU A 124 -11.18 -6.39 15.26
C LEU A 124 -10.16 -6.97 14.28
N HIS A 125 -10.48 -7.00 12.99
CA HIS A 125 -9.59 -7.49 11.94
C HIS A 125 -8.39 -6.55 11.77
N ALA A 126 -8.63 -5.24 11.71
CA ALA A 126 -7.58 -4.23 11.69
C ALA A 126 -6.64 -4.37 12.89
N ALA A 127 -7.18 -4.44 14.11
CA ALA A 127 -6.38 -4.62 15.32
C ALA A 127 -5.53 -5.90 15.30
N ALA A 128 -6.07 -7.00 14.76
CA ALA A 128 -5.32 -8.25 14.62
C ALA A 128 -4.18 -8.13 13.59
N ILE A 129 -4.43 -7.48 12.45
CA ILE A 129 -3.44 -7.22 11.41
C ILE A 129 -2.31 -6.33 11.93
N GLU A 130 -2.65 -5.18 12.52
CA GLU A 130 -1.70 -4.24 13.12
C GLU A 130 -0.85 -4.93 14.20
N ARG A 131 -1.48 -5.74 15.05
CA ARG A 131 -0.78 -6.51 16.08
C ARG A 131 0.22 -7.52 15.50
N GLY A 132 -0.15 -8.17 14.40
CA GLY A 132 0.68 -9.12 13.67
C GLY A 132 1.86 -8.44 12.97
N ALA A 133 1.62 -7.31 12.30
CA ALA A 133 2.66 -6.50 11.67
C ALA A 133 3.69 -6.04 12.72
N ARG A 134 3.22 -5.46 13.83
CA ARG A 134 4.09 -5.09 14.95
C ARG A 134 4.92 -6.26 15.47
N ALA A 135 4.31 -7.42 15.66
CA ALA A 135 5.02 -8.59 16.19
C ALA A 135 6.17 -9.06 15.28
N ARG A 136 6.03 -8.93 13.95
CA ARG A 136 7.06 -9.30 12.97
C ARG A 136 8.24 -8.32 12.90
N HIS A 137 8.03 -7.06 13.28
CA HIS A 137 9.02 -5.98 13.13
C HIS A 137 9.63 -5.52 14.46
N LEU A 138 9.43 -6.27 15.56
CA LEU A 138 10.16 -6.04 16.80
C LEU A 138 11.64 -6.41 16.62
N SER A 139 12.52 -5.45 16.86
CA SER A 139 13.98 -5.63 16.95
C SER A 139 14.45 -5.70 18.41
N LEU A 140 15.65 -6.26 18.64
CA LEU A 140 16.29 -6.39 19.95
C LEU A 140 17.31 -5.28 20.20
#